data_AF-A0A2S2PJY0-F1
#
_entry.id   AF-A0A2S2PJY0-F1
#
_cell.length_a   1.000
_cell.length_b   1.000
_cell.length_c   1.000
_cell.angle_alpha   90.00
_cell.angle_beta   90.00
_cell.angle_gamma   90.00
#
_symmetry.space_group_name_H-M   'P 1'
#
loop_
_entity.id
_entity.type
_entity.pdbx_description
1 polymer ?
#
loop_
_entity_poly.entity_id
_entity_poly.type
_entity_poly.pdbx_seq_one_letter_code
_entity_poly.pdbx_strand_id
1 'polypeptide(L)'
;NSPPAEKELSKLWRQTTCALVIDLLWTSKQRSGVAVGMTIGEWECRRTMDTRSIITVAEHKTGDKEPATLVLQEGMVELMERYYRLRLRLGYGRPNFFVTNRGEKVVKIYDDVNKTFGARLSATLFRRMVETEGRDHDAATSSGV
;
A
#
# COMPACT_ATOMS: atom_id res chain seq x y z
N ASN A 1 -23.09 -17.14 -10.93
CA ASN A 1 -21.92 -17.29 -11.81
C ASN A 1 -21.64 -15.97 -12.50
N SER A 2 -20.66 -15.19 -12.05
CA SER A 2 -20.28 -13.94 -12.73
C SER A 2 -19.73 -14.22 -14.14
N PRO A 3 -19.96 -13.33 -15.13
CA PRO A 3 -19.39 -13.44 -16.47
C PRO A 3 -17.84 -13.51 -16.45
N PRO A 4 -17.21 -14.11 -17.47
CA PRO A 4 -15.75 -14.22 -17.55
C PRO A 4 -15.02 -12.87 -17.44
N ALA A 5 -15.54 -11.82 -18.07
CA ALA A 5 -14.97 -10.48 -18.02
C ALA A 5 -14.99 -9.88 -16.59
N GLU A 6 -16.09 -10.06 -15.85
CA GLU A 6 -16.20 -9.58 -14.47
C GLU A 6 -15.20 -10.31 -13.55
N LYS A 7 -15.02 -11.61 -13.76
CA LYS A 7 -14.02 -12.40 -13.02
C LYS A 7 -12.61 -11.89 -13.27
N GLU A 8 -12.27 -11.57 -14.51
CA GLU A 8 -10.93 -11.09 -14.84
C GLU A 8 -10.69 -9.67 -14.34
N LEU A 9 -11.67 -8.76 -14.44
CA LEU A 9 -11.58 -7.44 -13.83
C LEU A 9 -11.40 -7.52 -12.30
N SER A 10 -12.13 -8.41 -11.64
CA SER A 10 -11.99 -8.68 -10.21
C SER A 10 -10.61 -9.21 -9.82
N LYS A 11 -10.00 -10.05 -10.67
CA LYS A 11 -8.63 -10.55 -10.49
C LYS A 11 -7.62 -9.41 -10.68
N LEU A 12 -7.72 -8.64 -11.76
CA LEU A 12 -6.83 -7.50 -12.03
C LEU A 12 -6.89 -6.46 -10.92
N TRP A 13 -8.09 -6.13 -10.42
CA TRP A 13 -8.23 -5.20 -9.30
C TRP A 13 -7.47 -5.66 -8.05
N ARG A 14 -7.59 -6.95 -7.71
CA ARG A 14 -6.87 -7.53 -6.57
C ARG A 14 -5.36 -7.48 -6.78
N GLN A 15 -4.88 -7.84 -7.97
CA GLN A 15 -3.46 -7.75 -8.34
C GLN A 15 -2.94 -6.32 -8.20
N THR A 16 -3.61 -5.34 -8.83
CA THR A 16 -3.21 -3.93 -8.77
C THR A 16 -3.22 -3.39 -7.34
N THR A 17 -4.28 -3.67 -6.57
CA THR A 17 -4.37 -3.23 -5.16
C THR A 17 -3.24 -3.84 -4.34
N CYS A 18 -3.00 -5.15 -4.44
CA CYS A 18 -1.96 -5.83 -3.67
C CYS A 18 -0.56 -5.34 -4.05
N ALA A 19 -0.28 -5.21 -5.34
CA ALA A 19 1.01 -4.73 -5.85
C ALA A 19 1.30 -3.30 -5.37
N LEU A 20 0.35 -2.37 -5.53
CA LEU A 20 0.53 -0.99 -5.13
C LEU A 20 0.70 -0.82 -3.62
N VAL A 21 -0.08 -1.56 -2.82
CA VAL A 21 0.09 -1.51 -1.36
C VAL A 21 1.47 -2.01 -0.95
N ILE A 22 1.95 -3.11 -1.53
CA ILE A 22 3.29 -3.64 -1.21
C ILE A 22 4.39 -2.68 -1.66
N ASP A 23 4.30 -2.13 -2.87
CA ASP A 23 5.27 -1.16 -3.39
C ASP A 23 5.30 0.13 -2.54
N LEU A 24 4.13 0.63 -2.13
CA LEU A 24 4.01 1.74 -1.20
C LEU A 24 4.68 1.44 0.15
N LEU A 25 4.45 0.26 0.72
CA LEU A 25 5.03 -0.11 2.01
C LEU A 25 6.54 -0.34 1.92
N TRP A 26 7.02 -0.86 0.80
CA TRP A 26 8.44 -1.04 0.51
C TRP A 26 9.17 0.31 0.44
N THR A 27 8.66 1.21 -0.39
CA THR A 27 9.27 2.53 -0.65
C THR A 27 9.16 3.48 0.54
N SER A 28 8.00 3.52 1.22
CA SER A 28 7.78 4.40 2.38
C SER A 28 8.35 3.86 3.69
N LYS A 29 8.71 2.58 3.73
CA LYS A 29 9.10 1.84 4.94
C LYS A 29 8.05 1.89 6.06
N GLN A 30 6.79 2.21 5.76
CA GLN A 30 5.72 2.25 6.75
C GLN A 30 5.18 0.87 7.10
N ARG A 31 4.38 0.80 8.18
CA ARG A 31 3.64 -0.42 8.53
C ARG A 31 2.39 -0.54 7.68
N SER A 32 1.92 -1.77 7.46
CA SER A 32 0.72 -2.05 6.65
C SER A 32 -0.51 -1.25 7.08
N GLY A 33 -0.67 -1.01 8.38
CA GLY A 33 -1.74 -0.17 8.94
C GLY A 33 -1.81 1.23 8.34
N VAL A 34 -0.67 1.83 7.97
CA VAL A 34 -0.61 3.15 7.32
C VAL A 34 -1.23 3.10 5.94
N ALA A 35 -0.79 2.17 5.09
CA ALA A 35 -1.33 2.05 3.74
C ALA A 35 -2.82 1.69 3.74
N VAL A 36 -3.25 0.68 4.52
CA VAL A 36 -4.65 0.24 4.54
C VAL A 36 -5.58 1.16 5.32
N GLY A 37 -5.02 1.97 6.23
CA GLY A 37 -5.73 2.97 7.02
C GLY A 37 -5.93 4.29 6.28
N MET A 38 -5.01 4.63 5.37
CA MET A 38 -5.08 5.85 4.57
C MET A 38 -6.44 6.00 3.88
N THR A 39 -6.98 7.21 3.96
CA THR A 39 -8.26 7.59 3.39
C THR A 39 -8.10 8.33 2.06
N ILE A 40 -9.18 8.39 1.29
CA ILE A 40 -9.26 9.26 0.11
C ILE A 40 -9.03 10.72 0.49
N GLY A 41 -9.64 11.18 1.59
CA GLY A 41 -9.50 12.57 2.03
C GLY A 41 -8.05 12.93 2.34
N GLU A 42 -7.31 12.03 3.00
CA GLU A 42 -5.87 12.23 3.24
C GLU A 42 -5.06 12.25 1.93
N TRP A 43 -5.41 11.42 0.94
CA TRP A 43 -4.80 11.46 -0.39
C TRP A 43 -5.08 12.77 -1.14
N GLU A 44 -6.32 13.26 -1.07
CA GLU A 44 -6.74 14.51 -1.71
C GLU A 44 -6.09 15.74 -1.05
N CYS A 45 -5.93 15.71 0.27
CA CYS A 45 -5.25 16.73 1.05
C CYS A 45 -3.71 16.65 1.02
N ARG A 46 -3.14 15.77 0.19
CA ARG A 46 -1.68 15.63 0.07
C ARG A 46 -1.03 16.95 -0.32
N ARG A 47 0.15 17.22 0.25
CA ARG A 47 0.96 18.38 -0.12
C ARG A 47 1.91 17.99 -1.23
N THR A 48 1.95 18.78 -2.30
CA THR A 48 2.93 18.60 -3.38
C THR A 48 4.10 19.54 -3.14
N MET A 49 5.32 19.01 -3.14
CA MET A 49 6.57 19.75 -3.02
C MET A 49 7.51 19.22 -4.11
N ASP A 50 7.75 20.05 -5.13
CA ASP A 50 8.52 19.68 -6.32
C ASP A 50 7.99 18.38 -6.96
N THR A 51 8.83 17.33 -7.03
CA THR A 51 8.51 16.01 -7.58
C THR A 51 7.97 15.03 -6.53
N ARG A 52 7.64 15.51 -5.33
CA ARG A 52 7.20 14.68 -4.20
C ARG A 52 5.81 15.04 -3.75
N SER A 53 5.06 14.03 -3.32
CA SER A 53 3.80 14.20 -2.60
C SER A 53 3.96 13.71 -1.17
N ILE A 54 3.47 14.51 -0.22
CA ILE A 54 3.49 14.21 1.21
C ILE A 54 2.05 13.98 1.65
N ILE A 55 1.79 12.79 2.19
CA ILE A 55 0.48 12.42 2.74
C ILE A 55 0.64 12.18 4.24
N THR A 56 -0.21 12.80 5.03
CA THR A 56 -0.29 12.56 6.47
C THR A 56 -1.46 11.63 6.75
N VAL A 57 -1.17 10.47 7.35
CA VAL A 57 -2.15 9.44 7.70
C VAL A 57 -2.38 9.45 9.21
N ALA A 58 -3.50 10.00 9.64
CA ALA A 58 -3.86 10.14 11.05
C ALA A 58 -4.39 8.81 11.61
N GLU A 59 -5.30 8.14 10.90
CA GLU A 59 -6.03 6.97 11.41
C GLU A 59 -5.46 5.63 10.95
N HIS A 60 -4.15 5.42 11.13
CA HIS A 60 -3.52 4.16 10.73
C HIS A 60 -3.59 3.05 11.81
N LYS A 61 -4.08 3.36 13.02
CA LYS A 61 -4.35 2.44 14.14
C LYS A 61 -5.47 2.97 15.03
N THR A 62 -6.18 2.07 15.71
CA THR A 62 -7.04 2.40 16.86
C THR A 62 -6.16 2.74 18.08
N GLY A 63 -6.06 4.02 18.44
CA GLY A 63 -5.38 4.52 19.65
C GLY A 63 -4.53 5.79 19.43
N ASP A 64 -4.09 6.42 20.52
CA ASP A 64 -3.22 7.62 20.53
C ASP A 64 -1.84 7.33 19.95
N LYS A 65 -1.69 7.44 18.62
CA LYS A 65 -0.39 7.42 17.96
C LYS A 65 -0.29 8.57 16.99
N GLU A 66 0.87 9.22 17.03
CA GLU A 66 1.25 10.28 16.11
C GLU A 66 0.95 9.91 14.65
N PRO A 67 0.40 10.85 13.86
CA PRO A 67 0.14 10.63 12.43
C PRO A 67 1.40 10.13 11.70
N ALA A 68 1.21 9.18 10.78
CA ALA A 68 2.30 8.68 9.94
C ALA A 68 2.42 9.54 8.68
N THR A 69 3.65 9.84 8.26
CA THR A 69 3.90 10.58 7.01
C THR A 69 4.40 9.65 5.91
N LEU A 70 3.77 9.72 4.74
CA LEU A 70 4.21 9.08 3.51
C LEU A 70 4.80 10.14 2.59
N VAL A 71 6.04 9.94 2.15
CA VAL A 71 6.69 10.77 1.13
C VAL A 71 6.81 9.94 -0.15
N LEU A 72 6.08 10.32 -1.18
CA LEU A 72 5.98 9.61 -2.45
C LEU A 72 6.72 10.38 -3.53
N GLN A 73 7.54 9.67 -4.30
CA GLN A 73 8.15 10.20 -5.52
C GLN A 73 7.14 10.18 -6.67
N GLU A 74 7.39 11.00 -7.69
CA GLU A 74 6.56 11.18 -8.89
C GLU A 74 6.00 9.88 -9.47
N GLY A 75 6.83 8.86 -9.73
CA GLY A 75 6.38 7.59 -10.31
C GLY A 75 5.34 6.86 -9.46
N MET A 76 5.50 6.85 -8.12
CA MET A 76 4.50 6.28 -7.21
C MET A 76 3.23 7.13 -7.19
N VAL A 77 3.35 8.46 -7.23
CA VAL A 77 2.20 9.37 -7.27
C VAL A 77 1.35 9.13 -8.50
N GLU A 78 1.96 8.92 -9.68
CA GLU A 78 1.22 8.60 -10.89
C GLU A 78 0.41 7.30 -10.78
N LEU A 79 1.02 6.25 -10.23
CA LEU A 79 0.35 4.96 -10.04
C LEU A 79 -0.82 5.08 -9.06
N MET A 80 -0.60 5.78 -7.95
CA MET A 80 -1.62 6.05 -6.94
C MET A 80 -2.77 6.90 -7.51
N GLU A 81 -2.47 7.92 -8.31
CA GLU A 81 -3.47 8.77 -8.97
C GLU A 81 -4.32 7.97 -9.97
N ARG A 82 -3.71 7.07 -10.75
CA ARG A 82 -4.43 6.17 -11.66
C ARG A 82 -5.36 5.23 -10.89
N TYR A 83 -4.87 4.64 -9.80
CA TYR A 83 -5.69 3.79 -8.93
C TYR A 83 -6.87 4.55 -8.34
N TYR A 84 -6.62 5.76 -7.81
CA TYR A 84 -7.62 6.64 -7.24
C TYR A 84 -8.74 6.97 -8.25
N ARG A 85 -8.38 7.37 -9.48
CA ARG A 85 -9.37 7.68 -10.53
C ARG A 85 -10.22 6.46 -10.90
N LEU A 86 -9.61 5.27 -10.99
CA LEU A 86 -10.34 4.03 -11.25
C LEU A 86 -11.30 3.72 -10.10
N ARG A 87 -10.85 3.89 -8.86
CA ARG A 87 -11.66 3.69 -7.66
C ARG A 87 -12.88 4.61 -7.62
N LEU A 88 -12.71 5.89 -7.95
CA LEU A 88 -13.83 6.84 -8.02
C LEU A 88 -14.90 6.40 -9.02
N ARG A 89 -14.51 5.87 -10.18
CA ARG A 89 -15.44 5.38 -11.21
C ARG A 89 -16.27 4.19 -10.75
N LEU A 90 -15.76 3.41 -9.79
CA LEU A 90 -16.48 2.26 -9.23
C LEU A 90 -17.51 2.66 -8.16
N GLY A 91 -17.49 3.90 -7.67
CA GLY A 91 -18.51 4.43 -6.76
C GLY A 91 -18.51 3.80 -5.36
N TYR A 92 -17.40 3.23 -4.90
CA TYR A 92 -17.32 2.63 -3.58
C TYR A 92 -17.37 3.67 -2.45
N GLY A 93 -18.31 3.50 -1.52
CA GLY A 93 -18.57 4.46 -0.43
C GLY A 93 -17.66 4.38 0.79
N ARG A 94 -16.73 3.41 0.88
CA ARG A 94 -15.76 3.37 1.98
C ARG A 94 -14.79 4.57 1.90
N PRO A 95 -14.31 5.11 3.02
CA PRO A 95 -13.35 6.20 3.00
C PRO A 95 -11.91 5.74 2.70
N ASN A 96 -11.59 4.46 2.89
CA ASN A 96 -10.24 3.92 2.70
C ASN A 96 -9.77 4.10 1.25
N PHE A 97 -8.55 4.56 1.06
CA PHE A 97 -7.94 4.71 -0.25
C PHE A 97 -7.86 3.36 -0.96
N PHE A 98 -7.20 2.37 -0.35
CA PHE A 98 -7.18 1.01 -0.88
C PHE A 98 -8.41 0.23 -0.45
N VAL A 99 -9.09 -0.36 -1.43
CA VAL A 99 -10.27 -1.19 -1.22
C VAL A 99 -10.18 -2.48 -2.03
N THR A 100 -10.84 -3.52 -1.54
CA THR A 100 -11.02 -4.77 -2.28
C THR A 100 -11.87 -4.54 -3.55
N ASN A 101 -11.93 -5.53 -4.43
CA ASN A 101 -12.78 -5.49 -5.64
C ASN A 101 -14.29 -5.47 -5.34
N ARG A 102 -14.66 -5.48 -4.05
CA ARG A 102 -16.04 -5.33 -3.56
C ARG A 102 -16.25 -3.99 -2.85
N GLY A 103 -15.26 -3.10 -2.86
CA GLY A 103 -15.30 -1.83 -2.16
C GLY A 103 -15.06 -1.92 -0.64
N GLU A 104 -14.77 -3.11 -0.11
CA GLU A 104 -14.48 -3.27 1.33
C GLU A 104 -13.05 -2.88 1.70
N LYS A 105 -12.84 -2.55 2.98
CA LYS A 105 -11.51 -2.27 3.54
C LYS A 105 -10.58 -3.48 3.38
N VAL A 106 -9.34 -3.22 3.00
CA VAL A 106 -8.27 -4.22 3.02
C VAL A 106 -7.84 -4.48 4.47
N VAL A 107 -8.02 -5.71 4.97
CA VAL A 107 -7.69 -6.06 6.36
C VAL A 107 -6.43 -6.91 6.46
N LYS A 108 -6.32 -7.97 5.64
CA LYS A 108 -5.23 -8.94 5.69
C LYS A 108 -4.37 -8.87 4.43
N ILE A 109 -3.76 -7.71 4.19
CA ILE A 109 -3.02 -7.45 2.94
C ILE A 109 -2.00 -8.55 2.61
N TYR A 110 -1.26 -9.08 3.58
CA TYR A 110 -0.27 -10.13 3.32
C TYR A 110 -0.92 -11.46 2.92
N ASP A 111 -2.07 -11.82 3.50
CA ASP A 111 -2.83 -13.00 3.06
C ASP A 111 -3.32 -12.81 1.63
N ASP A 112 -3.78 -11.60 1.28
CA ASP A 112 -4.26 -11.27 -0.06
C ASP A 112 -3.11 -11.31 -1.08
N VAL A 113 -1.94 -10.78 -0.73
CA VAL A 113 -0.71 -10.86 -1.53
C VAL A 113 -0.27 -12.30 -1.73
N ASN A 114 -0.27 -13.12 -0.68
CA ASN A 114 0.09 -14.54 -0.75
C ASN A 114 -0.85 -15.30 -1.67
N LYS A 115 -2.16 -15.06 -1.58
CA LYS A 115 -3.16 -15.67 -2.46
C LYS A 115 -3.04 -15.19 -3.91
N THR A 116 -2.72 -13.92 -4.10
CA THR A 116 -2.72 -13.27 -5.42
C THR A 116 -1.46 -13.61 -6.22
N PHE A 117 -0.31 -13.73 -5.56
CA PHE A 117 0.99 -13.89 -6.21
C PHE A 117 1.74 -15.18 -5.81
N GLY A 118 1.14 -16.04 -4.99
CA GLY A 118 1.81 -17.27 -4.51
C GLY A 118 2.98 -16.99 -3.56
N ALA A 119 3.01 -15.81 -2.94
CA ALA A 119 4.06 -15.42 -1.99
C ALA A 119 3.88 -16.09 -0.62
N ARG A 120 4.88 -15.94 0.26
CA ARG A 120 4.86 -16.39 1.65
C ARG A 120 5.26 -15.28 2.61
N LEU A 121 4.53 -14.17 2.54
CA LEU A 121 4.77 -12.98 3.37
C LEU A 121 3.92 -12.99 4.64
N SER A 122 4.50 -12.40 5.68
CA SER A 122 3.81 -11.96 6.89
C SER A 122 4.24 -10.53 7.21
N ALA A 123 3.51 -9.84 8.09
CA ALA A 123 3.89 -8.49 8.51
C ALA A 123 5.32 -8.45 9.06
N THR A 124 5.68 -9.44 9.87
CA THR A 124 7.02 -9.54 10.47
C THR A 124 8.08 -9.83 9.41
N LEU A 125 7.82 -10.77 8.50
CA LEU A 125 8.79 -11.12 7.45
C LEU A 125 9.02 -9.95 6.50
N PHE A 126 7.94 -9.33 6.02
CA PHE A 126 8.02 -8.17 5.14
C PHE A 126 8.75 -7.01 5.81
N ARG A 127 8.50 -6.77 7.10
CA ARG A 127 9.20 -5.74 7.86
C ARG A 127 10.70 -6.00 7.93
N ARG A 128 11.11 -7.25 8.19
CA ARG A 128 12.53 -7.63 8.16
C ARG A 128 13.14 -7.36 6.80
N MET A 129 12.48 -7.75 5.71
CA MET A 129 12.98 -7.50 4.34
C MET A 129 13.23 -6.01 4.09
N VAL A 130 12.26 -5.15 4.42
CA VAL A 130 12.37 -3.70 4.27
C VAL A 130 13.51 -3.11 5.12
N GLU A 131 13.73 -3.65 6.32
CA GLU A 131 14.80 -3.21 7.23
C GLU A 131 16.18 -3.71 6.80
N THR A 132 16.27 -4.91 6.22
CA THR A 132 17.53 -5.47 5.73
C THR A 132 17.98 -4.86 4.41
N GLU A 133 17.07 -4.50 3.51
CA GLU A 133 17.44 -3.74 2.30
C GLU A 133 17.92 -2.32 2.60
N GLY A 134 17.46 -1.73 3.71
CA GLY A 134 17.97 -0.44 4.19
C GLY A 134 19.35 -0.51 4.84
N ARG A 135 19.90 -1.72 5.03
CA ARG A 135 21.31 -1.92 5.39
C ARG A 135 22.03 -2.16 4.08
N ASP A 136 22.58 -1.11 3.50
CA ASP A 136 23.70 -1.30 2.58
C ASP A 136 24.63 -2.34 3.20
N HIS A 137 24.99 -3.34 2.41
CA HIS A 137 26.06 -4.25 2.78
C HIS A 137 27.34 -3.41 2.94
N ASP A 138 27.57 -2.89 4.14
CA ASP A 138 28.91 -2.83 4.68
C ASP A 138 29.35 -4.28 4.75
N ALA A 139 30.03 -4.73 3.70
CA ALA A 139 30.77 -5.98 3.65
C ALA A 139 31.73 -6.13 4.85
N ALA A 140 32.02 -5.03 5.57
CA ALA A 140 32.73 -4.99 6.84
C ALA A 140 32.00 -5.66 8.02
N THR A 141 30.67 -5.84 7.98
CA THR A 141 29.93 -6.49 9.08
C THR A 141 29.63 -7.97 8.81
N SER A 142 29.98 -8.48 7.62
CA SER A 142 29.86 -9.90 7.28
C SER A 142 31.15 -10.70 7.54
N SER A 143 32.23 -10.02 7.93
CA SER A 143 33.43 -10.64 8.51
C SER A 143 33.42 -10.43 10.02
N GLY A 144 32.75 -11.31 10.74
CA GLY A 144 32.60 -11.20 12.19
C GLY A 144 32.25 -12.52 12.87
N VAL A 145 33.17 -13.48 12.71
CA VAL A 145 33.29 -14.79 13.40
C VAL A 145 32.20 -15.83 13.12
#